data_AF-A0A372JHY4-F1
#
_entry.id   AF-A0A372JHY4-F1
#
_cell.length_a   1.000
_cell.length_b   1.000
_cell.length_c   1.000
_cell.angle_alpha   90.00
_cell.angle_beta   90.00
_cell.angle_gamma   90.00
#
_symmetry.space_group_name_H-M   'P 1'
#
loop_
_entity.id
_entity.type
_entity.pdbx_description
1 polymer ?
#
loop_
_entity_poly.entity_id
_entity_poly.type
_entity_poly.pdbx_seq_one_letter_code
_entity_poly.pdbx_strand_id
1 'polypeptide(L)'
;MSTILVRRKERRQPPPAPKGELLLESPPELPEQQSGGMQAVLTFLPMAVMPLMMGLMLLGGNSRGPMAAISSGGMGLAMLGMLIGQLTRGSGERKFKLNGARRDYFRYLSQARRKVRRAADQQRESLEWNSPSPDSLWSLVMSARIWERRPTDPDFGNVRIGAGPQKLAVQLIPPETKPIEDLEPMTAGALRRFVRAHSTVPNLPVAVSLPSFSRILPAGDIDTVRGMVRAMIAQLCAFHSPDDMRVSVCASPQAMPHWDFVKWLPHSMHPQVTDAAGPVRLMANTLTELEAMLAFEVKDRPRFTPGLSQNDLPYHVVIVDGGAVTPDSQIGADGIEGVCVIDITGHVAHTADNTMLRLRVAPDKMAMLRRDRTGKDVPTLLGRPDGFSYVQADGLARQLAPLRASAAAGGTELDALSQAMTLTRLLNVGDAARLDVSQAWRPRAPRNRLRVPIGVDAEGRPVELDIKEAAQGGFGPHGLCIGATGAGKSELLRTLVLGLVMTHSSEVLNFVLVD
;
A
#
# COMPACT_ATOMS: atom_id res chain seq x y z
N MET A 1 -11.14 8.80 32.24
CA MET A 1 -10.22 7.95 31.45
C MET A 1 -8.91 8.70 31.31
N SER A 2 -7.78 8.08 31.64
CA SER A 2 -6.45 8.67 31.42
C SER A 2 -6.14 8.70 29.93
N THR A 3 -5.72 9.85 29.41
CA THR A 3 -5.29 10.00 28.02
C THR A 3 -3.81 9.64 27.87
N ILE A 4 -3.46 8.99 26.77
CA ILE A 4 -2.10 8.62 26.41
C ILE A 4 -1.74 9.37 25.13
N LEU A 5 -0.73 10.23 25.20
CA LEU A 5 -0.23 10.93 24.01
C LEU A 5 0.62 9.99 23.18
N VAL A 6 0.26 9.85 21.90
CA VAL A 6 1.01 9.08 20.92
C VAL A 6 1.78 10.06 20.04
N ARG A 7 3.10 9.96 20.06
CA ARG A 7 3.98 10.66 19.12
C ARG A 7 4.09 9.84 17.85
N ARG A 8 3.69 10.43 16.71
CA ARG A 8 3.81 9.80 15.40
C ARG A 8 5.29 9.65 15.05
N LYS A 9 5.76 8.41 14.92
CA LYS A 9 7.15 8.12 14.49
C LYS A 9 7.25 8.25 12.96
N GLU A 10 8.49 8.28 12.47
CA GLU A 10 8.72 8.19 11.03
C GLU A 10 8.17 6.87 10.49
N ARG A 11 7.52 6.95 9.32
CA ARG A 11 6.85 5.82 8.68
C ARG A 11 7.90 4.80 8.23
N ARG A 12 7.68 3.52 8.57
CA ARG A 12 8.50 2.43 8.03
C ARG A 12 8.22 2.24 6.55
N GLN A 13 9.27 2.11 5.76
CA GLN A 13 9.12 1.87 4.33
C GLN A 13 8.43 0.52 4.09
N PRO A 14 7.39 0.47 3.24
CA PRO A 14 6.73 -0.77 2.89
C PRO A 14 7.68 -1.68 2.09
N PRO A 15 7.50 -3.01 2.14
CA PRO A 15 8.27 -3.91 1.31
C PRO A 15 8.02 -3.59 -0.16
N PRO A 16 9.08 -3.64 -1.00
CA PRO A 16 9.01 -3.18 -2.38
C PRO A 16 8.02 -4.05 -3.18
N ALA A 17 7.06 -3.39 -3.83
CA ALA A 17 6.17 -4.07 -4.76
C ALA A 17 6.98 -4.51 -6.00
N PRO A 18 6.82 -5.76 -6.46
CA PRO A 18 7.51 -6.23 -7.65
C PRO A 18 6.99 -5.49 -8.87
N LYS A 19 7.89 -4.95 -9.67
CA LYS A 19 7.60 -4.28 -10.94
C LYS A 19 8.48 -4.87 -12.03
N GLY A 20 7.95 -4.94 -13.25
CA GLY A 20 8.70 -5.37 -14.42
C GLY A 20 7.90 -6.26 -15.35
N GLU A 21 8.58 -6.72 -16.38
CA GLU A 21 8.03 -7.55 -17.44
C GLU A 21 8.79 -8.88 -17.47
N LEU A 22 8.06 -9.98 -17.59
CA LEU A 22 8.64 -11.29 -17.83
C LEU A 22 8.26 -11.70 -19.25
N LEU A 23 9.22 -11.50 -20.17
CA LEU A 23 9.14 -11.98 -21.54
C LEU A 23 9.21 -13.51 -21.52
N LEU A 24 8.19 -14.17 -22.06
CA LEU A 24 8.15 -15.63 -22.14
C LEU A 24 8.74 -16.11 -23.47
N GLU A 25 9.62 -17.11 -23.41
CA GLU A 25 10.16 -17.76 -24.61
C GLU A 25 9.09 -18.54 -25.39
N SER A 26 9.18 -18.45 -26.72
CA SER A 26 8.34 -19.20 -27.65
C SER A 26 8.52 -20.70 -27.47
N PRO A 27 7.44 -21.49 -27.58
CA PRO A 27 7.56 -22.94 -27.59
C PRO A 27 8.35 -23.41 -28.82
N PRO A 28 9.02 -24.57 -28.74
CA PRO A 28 9.79 -25.10 -29.86
C PRO A 28 8.90 -25.31 -31.09
N GLU A 29 9.40 -24.89 -32.25
CA GLU A 29 8.77 -25.12 -33.54
C GLU A 29 8.79 -26.61 -33.89
N LEU A 30 7.76 -27.08 -34.59
CA LEU A 30 7.82 -28.39 -35.23
C LEU A 30 8.94 -28.34 -36.28
N PRO A 31 9.87 -29.31 -36.28
CA PRO A 31 10.89 -29.34 -37.31
C PRO A 31 10.19 -29.41 -38.66
N GLU A 32 10.43 -28.39 -39.51
CA GLU A 32 9.92 -28.32 -40.87
C GLU A 32 10.08 -29.69 -41.50
N GLN A 33 9.02 -30.17 -42.17
CA GLN A 33 9.15 -31.32 -43.03
C GLN A 33 10.07 -30.90 -44.18
N GLN A 34 11.39 -30.99 -43.96
CA GLN A 34 12.33 -31.14 -45.06
C GLN A 34 11.82 -32.37 -45.79
N SER A 35 11.19 -32.12 -46.94
CA SER A 35 10.78 -33.14 -47.87
C SER A 35 12.07 -33.85 -48.24
N GLY A 36 12.32 -34.94 -47.52
CA GLY A 36 13.50 -35.77 -47.70
C GLY A 36 13.54 -36.34 -49.11
N GLY A 37 12.64 -36.01 -50.03
CA GLY A 37 12.61 -36.47 -51.41
C GLY A 37 14.00 -36.48 -52.06
N MET A 38 14.77 -35.40 -51.99
CA MET A 38 16.08 -35.38 -52.66
C MET A 38 17.15 -36.22 -51.92
N GLN A 39 17.21 -36.14 -50.59
CA GLN A 39 18.20 -36.88 -49.79
C GLN A 39 17.85 -38.37 -49.69
N ALA A 40 16.56 -38.70 -49.55
CA ALA A 40 15.99 -40.03 -49.64
C ALA A 40 16.24 -40.61 -51.03
N VAL A 41 15.98 -39.86 -52.12
CA VAL A 41 16.34 -40.33 -53.48
C VAL A 41 17.84 -40.59 -53.58
N LEU A 42 18.71 -39.69 -53.12
CA LEU A 42 20.16 -39.91 -53.11
C LEU A 42 20.61 -41.09 -52.23
N THR A 43 19.87 -41.43 -51.16
CA THR A 43 20.19 -42.55 -50.26
C THR A 43 19.60 -43.88 -50.76
N PHE A 44 18.43 -43.85 -51.40
CA PHE A 44 17.72 -45.02 -51.92
C PHE A 44 18.12 -45.38 -53.35
N LEU A 45 18.63 -44.43 -54.16
CA LEU A 45 19.02 -44.67 -55.56
C LEU A 45 20.21 -45.65 -55.69
N PRO A 46 21.33 -45.52 -54.94
CA PRO A 46 22.39 -46.54 -54.96
C PRO A 46 21.90 -47.90 -54.45
N MET A 47 20.98 -47.89 -53.48
CA MET A 47 20.41 -49.11 -52.88
C MET A 47 19.46 -49.85 -53.84
N ALA A 48 18.76 -49.15 -54.73
CA ALA A 48 17.88 -49.75 -55.74
C ALA A 48 18.65 -50.24 -56.98
N VAL A 49 19.73 -49.56 -57.35
CA VAL A 49 20.54 -49.90 -58.53
C VAL A 49 21.43 -51.13 -58.30
N MET A 50 21.99 -51.31 -57.11
CA MET A 50 22.95 -52.40 -56.83
C MET A 50 22.37 -53.83 -56.86
N PRO A 51 21.14 -54.12 -56.37
CA PRO A 51 20.50 -55.43 -56.53
C PRO A 51 20.16 -55.74 -57.98
N LEU A 52 19.76 -54.72 -58.74
CA LEU A 52 19.48 -54.80 -60.17
C LEU A 52 20.77 -55.13 -60.94
N MET A 53 21.89 -54.52 -60.57
CA MET A 53 23.22 -54.78 -61.14
C MET A 53 23.77 -56.17 -60.75
N MET A 54 23.55 -56.62 -59.51
CA MET A 54 23.94 -57.95 -59.03
C MET A 54 23.10 -59.07 -59.68
N GLY A 55 21.79 -58.84 -59.83
CA GLY A 55 20.89 -59.74 -60.57
C GLY A 55 21.28 -59.87 -62.04
N LEU A 56 21.72 -58.77 -62.66
CA LEU A 56 22.25 -58.79 -64.02
C LEU A 56 23.60 -59.53 -64.11
N MET A 57 24.46 -59.42 -63.09
CA MET A 57 25.73 -60.15 -63.00
C MET A 57 25.53 -61.68 -62.90
N LEU A 58 24.49 -62.12 -62.19
CA LEU A 58 24.07 -63.53 -62.11
C LEU A 58 23.51 -64.08 -63.43
N LEU A 59 22.87 -63.23 -64.25
CA LEU A 59 22.37 -63.62 -65.57
C LEU A 59 23.43 -63.53 -66.68
N GLY A 60 24.43 -62.63 -66.55
CA GLY A 60 25.39 -62.32 -67.62
C GLY A 60 26.82 -62.85 -67.45
N GLY A 61 27.21 -63.36 -66.29
CA GLY A 61 28.62 -63.68 -65.98
C GLY A 61 28.89 -65.14 -65.58
N ASN A 62 29.92 -65.73 -66.20
CA ASN A 62 30.41 -67.12 -66.15
C ASN A 62 30.90 -67.66 -64.78
N SER A 63 30.26 -67.31 -63.66
CA SER A 63 30.68 -67.69 -62.29
C SER A 63 29.60 -68.49 -61.54
N ARG A 64 29.29 -69.70 -62.04
CA ARG A 64 28.34 -70.66 -61.45
C ARG A 64 28.95 -71.48 -60.30
N GLY A 65 29.41 -70.82 -59.24
CA GLY A 65 29.86 -71.48 -58.01
C GLY A 65 28.80 -71.40 -56.91
N PRO A 66 28.56 -72.46 -56.10
CA PRO A 66 27.62 -72.40 -54.96
C PRO A 66 28.01 -71.32 -53.93
N MET A 67 29.28 -70.92 -53.89
CA MET A 67 29.76 -69.79 -53.10
C MET A 67 29.18 -68.42 -53.53
N ALA A 68 28.94 -68.20 -54.83
CA ALA A 68 28.41 -66.94 -55.34
C ALA A 68 26.93 -66.71 -54.96
N ALA A 69 26.16 -67.78 -54.81
CA ALA A 69 24.75 -67.75 -54.38
C ALA A 69 24.61 -67.46 -52.86
N ILE A 70 25.54 -67.93 -52.04
CA ILE A 70 25.54 -67.68 -50.59
C ILE A 70 25.98 -66.24 -50.30
N SER A 71 26.99 -65.73 -51.00
CA SER A 71 27.45 -64.34 -50.85
C SER A 71 26.39 -63.32 -51.27
N SER A 72 25.63 -63.59 -52.34
CA SER A 72 24.57 -62.69 -52.80
C SER A 72 23.35 -62.68 -51.87
N GLY A 73 22.98 -63.83 -51.30
CA GLY A 73 21.92 -63.93 -50.28
C GLY A 73 22.28 -63.24 -48.96
N GLY A 74 23.51 -63.41 -48.48
CA GLY A 74 23.99 -62.77 -47.23
C GLY A 74 24.04 -61.24 -47.32
N MET A 75 24.45 -60.70 -48.47
CA MET A 75 24.52 -59.25 -48.70
C MET A 75 23.13 -58.62 -48.80
N GLY A 76 22.14 -59.33 -49.38
CA GLY A 76 20.74 -58.88 -49.41
C GLY A 76 20.10 -58.78 -48.02
N LEU A 77 20.35 -59.77 -47.14
CA LEU A 77 19.88 -59.75 -45.75
C LEU A 77 20.54 -58.65 -44.91
N ALA A 78 21.85 -58.43 -45.08
CA ALA A 78 22.57 -57.36 -44.39
C ALA A 78 22.04 -55.97 -44.80
N MET A 79 21.72 -55.78 -46.09
CA MET A 79 21.15 -54.53 -46.59
C MET A 79 19.70 -54.31 -46.14
N LEU A 80 18.87 -55.36 -46.08
CA LEU A 80 17.54 -55.29 -45.45
C LEU A 80 17.65 -54.90 -43.97
N GLY A 81 18.63 -55.46 -43.24
CA GLY A 81 18.95 -55.08 -41.88
C GLY A 81 19.38 -53.61 -41.74
N MET A 82 20.19 -53.10 -42.68
CA MET A 82 20.58 -51.69 -42.72
C MET A 82 19.41 -50.77 -43.10
N LEU A 83 18.55 -51.15 -44.03
CA LEU A 83 17.36 -50.38 -44.45
C LEU A 83 16.38 -50.22 -43.28
N ILE A 84 16.08 -51.33 -42.60
CA ILE A 84 15.25 -51.35 -41.39
C ILE A 84 15.94 -50.54 -40.28
N GLY A 85 17.26 -50.68 -40.11
CA GLY A 85 18.07 -49.92 -39.17
C GLY A 85 18.09 -48.41 -39.43
N GLN A 86 18.08 -47.99 -40.70
CA GLN A 86 18.14 -46.59 -41.10
C GLN A 86 16.75 -45.91 -41.02
N LEU A 87 15.68 -46.65 -41.38
CA LEU A 87 14.28 -46.23 -41.16
C LEU A 87 13.95 -46.09 -39.67
N THR A 88 14.45 -46.99 -38.83
CA THR A 88 14.27 -46.93 -37.37
C THR A 88 15.13 -45.85 -36.70
N ARG A 89 16.38 -45.62 -37.16
CA ARG A 89 17.25 -44.54 -36.65
C ARG A 89 16.69 -43.14 -36.92
N GLY A 90 16.25 -42.84 -38.14
CA GLY A 90 15.72 -41.51 -38.49
C GLY A 90 14.48 -41.12 -37.68
N SER A 91 13.60 -42.09 -37.41
CA SER A 91 12.42 -41.88 -36.57
C SER A 91 12.76 -41.79 -35.08
N GLY A 92 13.75 -42.56 -34.61
CA GLY A 92 14.21 -42.55 -33.22
C GLY A 92 14.94 -41.27 -32.83
N GLU A 93 15.86 -40.79 -33.67
CA GLU A 93 16.59 -39.54 -33.43
C GLU A 93 15.68 -38.31 -33.43
N ARG A 94 14.69 -38.27 -34.34
CA ARG A 94 13.69 -37.20 -34.38
C ARG A 94 12.84 -37.16 -33.10
N LYS A 95 12.34 -38.32 -32.66
CA LYS A 95 11.59 -38.44 -31.38
C LYS A 95 12.45 -38.04 -30.18
N PHE A 96 13.72 -38.43 -30.17
CA PHE A 96 14.64 -38.09 -29.08
C PHE A 96 14.92 -36.58 -29.02
N LYS A 97 15.22 -35.94 -30.15
CA LYS A 97 15.45 -34.48 -30.24
C LYS A 97 14.21 -33.68 -29.79
N LEU A 98 13.02 -34.05 -30.28
CA LEU A 98 11.75 -33.42 -29.87
C LEU A 98 11.46 -33.62 -28.37
N ASN A 99 11.69 -34.82 -27.83
CA ASN A 99 11.52 -35.07 -26.41
C ASN A 99 12.53 -34.31 -25.54
N GLY A 100 13.76 -34.13 -26.03
CA GLY A 100 14.76 -33.25 -25.42
C GLY A 100 14.27 -31.79 -25.35
N ALA A 101 13.86 -31.23 -26.49
CA ALA A 101 13.34 -29.86 -26.57
C ALA A 101 12.11 -29.66 -25.67
N ARG A 102 11.17 -30.62 -25.64
CA ARG A 102 10.03 -30.61 -24.72
C ARG A 102 10.48 -30.56 -23.26
N ARG A 103 11.42 -31.43 -22.87
CA ARG A 103 11.93 -31.52 -21.50
C ARG A 103 12.57 -30.20 -21.09
N ASP A 104 13.36 -29.61 -21.96
CA ASP A 104 14.06 -28.36 -21.69
C ASP A 104 13.07 -27.18 -21.59
N TYR A 105 12.04 -27.15 -22.45
CA TYR A 105 10.97 -26.15 -22.36
C TYR A 105 10.13 -26.29 -21.08
N PHE A 106 9.79 -27.51 -20.67
CA PHE A 106 9.12 -27.72 -19.38
C PHE A 106 10.02 -27.33 -18.19
N ARG A 107 11.33 -27.55 -18.28
CA ARG A 107 12.30 -27.07 -17.29
C ARG A 107 12.29 -25.54 -17.23
N TYR A 108 12.32 -24.87 -18.37
CA TYR A 108 12.19 -23.42 -18.47
C TYR A 108 10.88 -22.92 -17.83
N LEU A 109 9.72 -23.49 -18.19
CA LEU A 109 8.43 -23.13 -17.59
C LEU A 109 8.40 -23.35 -16.07
N SER A 110 9.09 -24.39 -15.58
CA SER A 110 9.20 -24.64 -14.14
C SER A 110 10.03 -23.57 -13.42
N GLN A 111 11.10 -23.08 -14.05
CA GLN A 111 11.92 -21.98 -13.51
C GLN A 111 11.17 -20.65 -13.57
N ALA A 112 10.49 -20.37 -14.69
CA ALA A 112 9.60 -19.22 -14.84
C ALA A 112 8.49 -19.23 -13.76
N ARG A 113 7.89 -20.40 -13.48
CA ARG A 113 6.89 -20.55 -12.40
C ARG A 113 7.44 -20.10 -11.05
N ARG A 114 8.68 -20.47 -10.71
CA ARG A 114 9.30 -20.07 -9.43
C ARG A 114 9.49 -18.56 -9.35
N LYS A 115 9.94 -17.92 -10.44
CA LYS A 115 10.06 -16.46 -10.53
C LYS A 115 8.70 -15.77 -10.35
N VAL A 116 7.67 -16.25 -11.05
CA VAL A 116 6.32 -15.69 -10.98
C VAL A 116 5.69 -15.88 -9.60
N ARG A 117 5.86 -17.04 -8.95
CA ARG A 117 5.38 -17.26 -7.57
C ARG A 117 6.06 -16.33 -6.58
N ARG A 118 7.39 -16.16 -6.67
CA ARG A 118 8.11 -15.19 -5.82
C ARG A 118 7.59 -13.77 -6.01
N ALA A 119 7.32 -13.35 -7.25
CA ALA A 119 6.72 -12.05 -7.52
C ALA A 119 5.29 -11.96 -6.95
N ALA A 120 4.48 -13.00 -7.08
CA ALA A 120 3.13 -13.03 -6.49
C ALA A 120 3.18 -12.92 -4.95
N ASP A 121 4.14 -13.57 -4.31
CA ASP A 121 4.32 -13.54 -2.85
C ASP A 121 4.81 -12.15 -2.39
N GLN A 122 5.77 -11.53 -3.10
CA GLN A 122 6.20 -10.15 -2.84
C GLN A 122 5.07 -9.13 -3.05
N GLN A 123 4.25 -9.32 -4.08
CA GLN A 123 3.05 -8.49 -4.29
C GLN A 123 2.07 -8.64 -3.14
N ARG A 124 1.85 -9.88 -2.66
CA ARG A 124 0.98 -10.13 -1.49
C ARG A 124 1.51 -9.44 -0.25
N GLU A 125 2.79 -9.63 0.06
CA GLU A 125 3.43 -9.01 1.23
C GLU A 125 3.33 -7.48 1.19
N SER A 126 3.57 -6.85 0.03
CA SER A 126 3.44 -5.40 -0.14
C SER A 126 2.01 -4.90 0.05
N LEU A 127 1.02 -5.61 -0.50
CA LEU A 127 -0.39 -5.25 -0.36
C LEU A 127 -0.91 -5.49 1.07
N GLU A 128 -0.53 -6.60 1.71
CA GLU A 128 -0.90 -6.93 3.09
C GLU A 128 -0.22 -6.00 4.10
N TRP A 129 1.00 -5.54 3.82
CA TRP A 129 1.66 -4.53 4.65
C TRP A 129 0.85 -3.24 4.69
N ASN A 130 0.41 -2.75 3.53
CA ASN A 130 -0.37 -1.52 3.43
C ASN A 130 -1.82 -1.71 3.89
N SER A 131 -2.42 -2.86 3.59
CA SER A 131 -3.82 -3.19 3.88
C SER A 131 -3.94 -4.57 4.53
N PRO A 132 -3.61 -4.68 5.84
CA PRO A 132 -3.65 -5.94 6.57
C PRO A 132 -5.08 -6.47 6.73
N SER A 133 -5.20 -7.73 7.14
CA SER A 133 -6.50 -8.30 7.51
C SER A 133 -7.11 -7.54 8.69
N PRO A 134 -8.44 -7.31 8.72
CA PRO A 134 -9.11 -6.69 9.87
C PRO A 134 -8.81 -7.38 11.20
N ASP A 135 -8.63 -8.70 11.20
CA ASP A 135 -8.30 -9.49 12.39
C ASP A 135 -6.93 -9.14 12.99
N SER A 136 -6.02 -8.58 12.19
CA SER A 136 -4.67 -8.19 12.64
C SER A 136 -4.59 -6.76 13.17
N LEU A 137 -5.66 -5.95 13.03
CA LEU A 137 -5.66 -4.52 13.38
C LEU A 137 -5.37 -4.27 14.87
N TRP A 138 -5.77 -5.19 15.75
CA TRP A 138 -5.48 -5.14 17.19
C TRP A 138 -3.97 -5.06 17.48
N SER A 139 -3.19 -5.92 16.80
CA SER A 139 -1.74 -5.91 16.94
C SER A 139 -1.11 -4.64 16.38
N LEU A 140 -1.73 -4.04 15.36
CA LEU A 140 -1.24 -2.81 14.73
C LEU A 140 -1.41 -1.61 15.65
N VAL A 141 -2.57 -1.47 16.30
CA VAL A 141 -2.88 -0.40 17.25
C VAL A 141 -1.93 -0.40 18.45
N MET A 142 -1.47 -1.59 18.87
CA MET A 142 -0.49 -1.73 19.95
C MET A 142 0.97 -1.54 19.49
N SER A 143 1.21 -1.40 18.19
CA SER A 143 2.55 -1.30 17.60
C SER A 143 2.95 0.15 17.32
N ALA A 144 4.20 0.35 16.90
CA ALA A 144 4.68 1.66 16.43
C ALA A 144 4.09 2.10 15.07
N ARG A 145 3.26 1.27 14.42
CA ARG A 145 2.64 1.53 13.11
C ARG A 145 1.27 2.20 13.20
N ILE A 146 0.78 2.50 14.41
CA ILE A 146 -0.44 3.29 14.58
C ILE A 146 -0.25 4.69 13.98
N TRP A 147 -1.28 5.17 13.27
CA TRP A 147 -1.31 6.50 12.65
C TRP A 147 -0.10 6.80 11.74
N GLU A 148 0.39 5.78 11.03
CA GLU A 148 1.58 5.89 10.17
C GLU A 148 1.33 6.64 8.84
N ARG A 149 0.08 6.73 8.38
CA ARG A 149 -0.26 7.35 7.09
C ARG A 149 -0.46 8.84 7.22
N ARG A 150 0.18 9.60 6.35
CA ARG A 150 0.11 11.06 6.31
C ARG A 150 -0.69 11.55 5.10
N PRO A 151 -1.29 12.76 5.14
CA PRO A 151 -1.99 13.33 4.00
C PRO A 151 -1.13 13.49 2.74
N THR A 152 0.19 13.58 2.89
CA THR A 152 1.15 13.63 1.78
C THR A 152 1.37 12.28 1.09
N ASP A 153 0.98 11.19 1.74
CA ASP A 153 1.24 9.85 1.24
C ASP A 153 0.17 9.43 0.22
N PRO A 154 0.54 8.71 -0.85
CA PRO A 154 -0.40 8.31 -1.90
C PRO A 154 -1.44 7.27 -1.44
N ASP A 155 -1.25 6.68 -0.25
CA ASP A 155 -2.18 5.73 0.36
C ASP A 155 -3.03 6.31 1.49
N PHE A 156 -3.00 7.63 1.68
CA PHE A 156 -3.95 8.33 2.53
C PHE A 156 -5.38 8.07 2.06
N GLY A 157 -6.26 7.68 2.99
CA GLY A 157 -7.65 7.37 2.67
C GLY A 157 -7.87 6.07 1.86
N ASN A 158 -6.84 5.25 1.63
CA ASN A 158 -7.01 3.93 1.00
C ASN A 158 -7.48 2.90 2.03
N VAL A 159 -8.71 2.41 1.91
CA VAL A 159 -9.31 1.46 2.86
C VAL A 159 -9.57 0.12 2.20
N ARG A 160 -9.20 -0.97 2.87
CA ARG A 160 -9.47 -2.34 2.45
C ARG A 160 -10.96 -2.63 2.64
N ILE A 161 -11.56 -3.23 1.63
CA ILE A 161 -12.98 -3.61 1.63
C ILE A 161 -13.16 -5.13 1.49
N GLY A 162 -12.11 -5.86 1.16
CA GLY A 162 -12.18 -7.29 0.94
C GLY A 162 -10.89 -7.91 0.41
N ALA A 163 -10.97 -9.18 0.02
CA ALA A 163 -9.89 -9.91 -0.63
C ALA A 163 -10.38 -10.54 -1.93
N GLY A 164 -9.58 -10.45 -2.98
CA GLY A 164 -10.00 -10.91 -4.30
C GLY A 164 -8.89 -11.08 -5.32
N PRO A 165 -9.23 -11.56 -6.52
CA PRO A 165 -8.25 -11.78 -7.57
C PRO A 165 -7.79 -10.44 -8.17
N GLN A 166 -6.47 -10.22 -8.22
CA GLN A 166 -5.87 -9.09 -8.92
C GLN A 166 -4.87 -9.58 -9.98
N LYS A 167 -4.57 -8.74 -10.97
CA LYS A 167 -3.53 -9.04 -11.95
C LYS A 167 -2.17 -9.07 -11.24
N LEU A 168 -1.30 -9.98 -11.70
CA LEU A 168 0.09 -10.03 -11.27
C LEU A 168 0.77 -8.70 -11.62
N ALA A 169 1.52 -8.13 -10.67
CA ALA A 169 2.22 -6.86 -10.87
C ALA A 169 3.35 -6.95 -11.92
N VAL A 170 3.96 -8.14 -12.04
CA VAL A 170 4.88 -8.46 -13.14
C VAL A 170 4.05 -8.86 -14.36
N GLN A 171 4.16 -8.11 -15.45
CA GLN A 171 3.40 -8.42 -16.67
C GLN A 171 4.01 -9.62 -17.39
N LEU A 172 3.19 -10.64 -17.64
CA LEU A 172 3.54 -11.79 -18.47
C LEU A 172 3.26 -11.43 -19.92
N ILE A 173 4.30 -11.11 -20.69
CA ILE A 173 4.15 -10.78 -22.10
C ILE A 173 4.27 -12.09 -22.90
N PRO A 174 3.18 -12.54 -23.55
CA PRO A 174 3.26 -13.69 -24.44
C PRO A 174 4.13 -13.32 -25.65
N PRO A 175 4.97 -14.24 -26.15
CA PRO A 175 5.79 -13.98 -27.33
C PRO A 175 4.91 -13.78 -28.57
N GLU A 176 5.38 -12.94 -29.51
CA GLU A 176 4.83 -12.88 -30.86
C GLU A 176 5.16 -14.19 -31.58
N THR A 177 4.19 -15.11 -31.61
CA THR A 177 4.37 -16.41 -32.28
C THR A 177 3.89 -16.36 -33.72
N LYS A 178 4.59 -17.08 -34.59
CA LYS A 178 4.08 -17.56 -35.89
C LYS A 178 2.72 -18.29 -35.72
N PRO A 179 1.94 -18.52 -36.79
CA PRO A 179 0.66 -19.21 -36.72
C PRO A 179 0.73 -20.51 -35.90
N ILE A 180 -0.33 -20.79 -35.14
CA ILE A 180 -0.42 -21.87 -34.13
C ILE A 180 -0.11 -23.26 -34.72
N GLU A 181 -0.23 -23.40 -36.04
CA GLU A 181 -0.06 -24.63 -36.81
C GLU A 181 1.40 -25.12 -36.84
N ASP A 182 2.38 -24.23 -36.64
CA ASP A 182 3.81 -24.55 -36.69
C ASP A 182 4.43 -24.89 -35.32
N LEU A 183 3.65 -24.75 -34.23
CA LEU A 183 4.15 -24.94 -32.87
C LEU A 183 3.86 -26.35 -32.34
N GLU A 184 4.76 -26.84 -31.48
CA GLU A 184 4.53 -28.14 -30.83
C GLU A 184 3.32 -28.04 -29.85
N PRO A 185 2.29 -28.88 -30.00
CA PRO A 185 0.99 -28.68 -29.36
C PRO A 185 1.02 -28.84 -27.83
N MET A 186 1.91 -29.67 -27.28
CA MET A 186 1.99 -29.89 -25.83
C MET A 186 2.58 -28.67 -25.11
N THR A 187 3.66 -28.12 -25.65
CA THR A 187 4.40 -26.98 -25.12
C THR A 187 3.61 -25.68 -25.34
N ALA A 188 3.00 -25.49 -26.50
CA ALA A 188 2.09 -24.36 -26.75
C ALA A 188 0.87 -24.38 -25.81
N GLY A 189 0.26 -25.56 -25.61
CA GLY A 189 -0.83 -25.74 -24.64
C GLY A 189 -0.39 -25.47 -23.20
N ALA A 190 0.82 -25.89 -22.82
CA ALA A 190 1.39 -25.64 -21.50
C ALA A 190 1.64 -24.14 -21.25
N LEU A 191 2.18 -23.41 -22.23
CA LEU A 191 2.39 -21.97 -22.16
C LEU A 191 1.07 -21.21 -21.97
N ARG A 192 0.02 -21.55 -22.75
CA ARG A 192 -1.31 -20.93 -22.60
C ARG A 192 -1.89 -21.15 -21.20
N ARG A 193 -1.82 -22.38 -20.69
CA ARG A 193 -2.26 -22.69 -19.32
C ARG A 193 -1.43 -21.95 -18.27
N PHE A 194 -0.12 -21.81 -18.49
CA PHE A 194 0.77 -21.06 -17.62
C PHE A 194 0.37 -19.59 -17.53
N VAL A 195 0.20 -18.90 -18.66
CA VAL A 195 -0.21 -17.49 -18.70
C VAL A 195 -1.59 -17.31 -18.06
N ARG A 196 -2.56 -18.17 -18.37
CA ARG A 196 -3.90 -18.09 -17.78
C ARG A 196 -3.91 -18.31 -16.26
N ALA A 197 -3.12 -19.27 -15.76
CA ALA A 197 -3.08 -19.61 -14.34
C ALA A 197 -2.26 -18.64 -13.48
N HIS A 198 -1.28 -17.95 -14.07
CA HIS A 198 -0.34 -17.10 -13.33
C HIS A 198 -0.47 -15.60 -13.64
N SER A 199 -1.38 -15.20 -14.53
CA SER A 199 -1.68 -13.79 -14.78
C SER A 199 -2.50 -13.13 -13.67
N THR A 200 -3.19 -13.93 -12.85
CA THR A 200 -3.98 -13.45 -11.70
C THR A 200 -3.50 -14.10 -10.40
N VAL A 201 -3.39 -13.28 -9.36
CA VAL A 201 -3.07 -13.71 -8.00
C VAL A 201 -4.36 -13.69 -7.19
N PRO A 202 -4.79 -14.83 -6.61
CA PRO A 202 -6.01 -14.89 -5.81
C PRO A 202 -5.82 -14.28 -4.42
N ASN A 203 -6.92 -13.87 -3.80
CA ASN A 203 -7.03 -13.44 -2.40
C ASN A 203 -6.04 -12.32 -2.01
N LEU A 204 -5.90 -11.31 -2.85
CA LEU A 204 -5.14 -10.10 -2.52
C LEU A 204 -6.05 -9.03 -1.91
N PRO A 205 -5.55 -8.22 -0.94
CA PRO A 205 -6.31 -7.11 -0.36
C PRO A 205 -6.81 -6.15 -1.45
N VAL A 206 -8.12 -5.98 -1.53
CA VAL A 206 -8.78 -5.00 -2.41
C VAL A 206 -9.07 -3.76 -1.58
N ALA A 207 -8.45 -2.65 -1.95
CA ALA A 207 -8.63 -1.36 -1.30
C ALA A 207 -9.29 -0.34 -2.22
N VAL A 208 -10.02 0.61 -1.62
CA VAL A 208 -10.68 1.74 -2.26
C VAL A 208 -10.06 3.02 -1.73
N SER A 209 -9.74 3.94 -2.63
CA SER A 209 -9.34 5.29 -2.28
C SER A 209 -10.59 6.13 -1.99
N LEU A 210 -10.84 6.46 -0.72
CA LEU A 210 -11.96 7.32 -0.35
C LEU A 210 -11.89 8.72 -1.01
N PRO A 211 -10.72 9.39 -1.10
CA PRO A 211 -10.62 10.72 -1.74
C PRO A 211 -11.03 10.74 -3.23
N SER A 212 -11.07 9.58 -3.88
CA SER A 212 -11.52 9.46 -5.27
C SER A 212 -13.05 9.47 -5.42
N PHE A 213 -13.81 9.31 -4.33
CA PHE A 213 -15.27 9.20 -4.35
C PHE A 213 -15.92 10.13 -3.32
N SER A 214 -16.89 10.91 -3.76
CA SER A 214 -17.76 11.65 -2.83
C SER A 214 -18.70 10.69 -2.10
N ARG A 215 -19.08 9.60 -2.76
CA ARG A 215 -20.08 8.66 -2.25
C ARG A 215 -19.74 7.20 -2.49
N ILE A 216 -20.00 6.38 -1.49
CA ILE A 216 -19.91 4.92 -1.57
C ILE A 216 -21.26 4.33 -1.18
N LEU A 217 -21.86 3.59 -2.09
CA LEU A 217 -23.16 2.96 -1.93
C LEU A 217 -22.99 1.43 -1.95
N PRO A 218 -22.72 0.79 -0.80
CA PRO A 218 -22.76 -0.65 -0.67
C PRO A 218 -24.22 -1.14 -0.54
N ALA A 219 -24.74 -1.76 -1.59
CA ALA A 219 -26.05 -2.37 -1.62
C ALA A 219 -25.97 -3.89 -1.44
N GLY A 220 -26.84 -4.49 -0.63
CA GLY A 220 -26.84 -5.93 -0.43
C GLY A 220 -27.43 -6.37 0.90
N ASP A 221 -26.93 -7.49 1.42
CA ASP A 221 -27.28 -7.96 2.75
C ASP A 221 -26.77 -6.98 3.82
N ILE A 222 -27.69 -6.46 4.65
CA ILE A 222 -27.42 -5.35 5.57
C ILE A 222 -26.35 -5.70 6.61
N ASP A 223 -26.37 -6.93 7.12
CA ASP A 223 -25.44 -7.37 8.15
C ASP A 223 -24.02 -7.53 7.58
N THR A 224 -23.91 -8.08 6.37
CA THR A 224 -22.64 -8.16 5.64
C THR A 224 -22.10 -6.77 5.30
N VAL A 225 -22.94 -5.85 4.83
CA VAL A 225 -22.54 -4.47 4.53
C VAL A 225 -22.06 -3.75 5.79
N ARG A 226 -22.81 -3.83 6.89
CA ARG A 226 -22.41 -3.26 8.18
C ARG A 226 -21.10 -3.86 8.67
N GLY A 227 -20.89 -5.17 8.50
CA GLY A 227 -19.64 -5.84 8.81
C GLY A 227 -18.44 -5.29 8.03
N MET A 228 -18.62 -5.07 6.73
CA MET A 228 -17.61 -4.48 5.85
C MET A 228 -17.33 -3.02 6.22
N VAL A 229 -18.36 -2.21 6.46
CA VAL A 229 -18.18 -0.80 6.84
C VAL A 229 -17.51 -0.68 8.22
N ARG A 230 -17.81 -1.56 9.18
CA ARG A 230 -17.05 -1.63 10.45
C ARG A 230 -15.58 -1.98 10.22
N ALA A 231 -15.27 -2.88 9.30
CA ALA A 231 -13.89 -3.20 8.91
C ALA A 231 -13.18 -1.96 8.33
N MET A 232 -13.88 -1.20 7.47
CA MET A 232 -13.38 0.05 6.90
C MET A 232 -13.07 1.08 8.00
N ILE A 233 -14.00 1.33 8.92
CA ILE A 233 -13.81 2.27 10.04
C ILE A 233 -12.63 1.84 10.91
N ALA A 234 -12.58 0.57 11.30
CA ALA A 234 -11.50 0.00 12.10
C ALA A 234 -10.12 0.24 11.46
N GLN A 235 -10.02 0.02 10.14
CA GLN A 235 -8.78 0.24 9.42
C GLN A 235 -8.43 1.74 9.31
N LEU A 236 -9.41 2.59 8.99
CA LEU A 236 -9.18 4.04 8.88
C LEU A 236 -8.66 4.62 10.20
N CYS A 237 -9.30 4.28 11.31
CA CYS A 237 -8.93 4.75 12.65
C CYS A 237 -7.58 4.20 13.16
N ALA A 238 -7.16 3.03 12.67
CA ALA A 238 -5.86 2.46 13.01
C ALA A 238 -4.69 3.13 12.26
N PHE A 239 -4.90 3.54 11.01
CA PHE A 239 -3.85 4.08 10.13
C PHE A 239 -3.77 5.61 10.06
N HIS A 240 -4.87 6.32 10.33
CA HIS A 240 -4.93 7.78 10.25
C HIS A 240 -5.14 8.37 11.63
N SER A 241 -4.54 9.53 11.88
CA SER A 241 -4.73 10.25 13.13
C SER A 241 -6.09 10.95 13.19
N PRO A 242 -6.67 11.15 14.39
CA PRO A 242 -7.88 11.95 14.58
C PRO A 242 -7.76 13.42 14.10
N ASP A 243 -6.54 13.96 13.99
CA ASP A 243 -6.34 15.33 13.47
C ASP A 243 -6.45 15.41 11.94
N ASP A 244 -6.14 14.31 11.25
CA ASP A 244 -6.09 14.28 9.78
C ASP A 244 -7.39 13.75 9.20
N MET A 245 -8.10 12.90 9.96
CA MET A 245 -9.34 12.25 9.53
C MET A 245 -10.34 12.13 10.67
N ARG A 246 -11.61 12.43 10.37
CA ARG A 246 -12.75 12.28 11.29
C ARG A 246 -13.74 11.25 10.80
N VAL A 247 -14.39 10.59 11.75
CA VAL A 247 -15.45 9.61 11.47
C VAL A 247 -16.73 10.03 12.19
N SER A 248 -17.79 10.18 11.40
CA SER A 248 -19.10 10.62 11.88
C SER A 248 -20.19 9.64 11.45
N VAL A 249 -21.23 9.48 12.28
CA VAL A 249 -22.34 8.56 12.01
C VAL A 249 -23.67 9.29 12.03
N CYS A 250 -24.45 9.09 10.97
CA CYS A 250 -25.85 9.47 10.88
C CYS A 250 -26.69 8.19 10.75
N ALA A 251 -27.39 7.80 11.81
CA ALA A 251 -28.12 6.53 11.83
C ALA A 251 -29.54 6.71 12.39
N SER A 252 -30.47 5.86 11.96
CA SER A 252 -31.79 5.81 12.59
C SER A 252 -31.69 5.35 14.05
N PRO A 253 -32.67 5.66 14.92
CA PRO A 253 -32.68 5.17 16.29
C PRO A 253 -32.59 3.64 16.41
N GLN A 254 -33.07 2.89 15.41
CA GLN A 254 -32.97 1.44 15.37
C GLN A 254 -31.58 0.95 14.92
N ALA A 255 -30.89 1.70 14.07
CA ALA A 255 -29.56 1.36 13.56
C ALA A 255 -28.42 1.83 14.48
N MET A 256 -28.65 2.87 15.27
CA MET A 256 -27.66 3.47 16.18
C MET A 256 -26.93 2.47 17.09
N PRO A 257 -27.59 1.45 17.69
CA PRO A 257 -26.90 0.47 18.52
C PRO A 257 -25.78 -0.31 17.79
N HIS A 258 -25.88 -0.48 16.47
CA HIS A 258 -24.84 -1.15 15.69
C HIS A 258 -23.57 -0.30 15.50
N TRP A 259 -23.66 1.01 15.79
CA TRP A 259 -22.58 1.99 15.65
C TRP A 259 -22.13 2.59 16.98
N ASP A 260 -22.69 2.12 18.10
CA ASP A 260 -22.41 2.65 19.44
C ASP A 260 -20.92 2.61 19.82
N PHE A 261 -20.13 1.71 19.23
CA PHE A 261 -18.68 1.67 19.44
C PHE A 261 -17.97 2.96 18.99
N VAL A 262 -18.53 3.71 18.03
CA VAL A 262 -17.92 4.91 17.45
C VAL A 262 -17.73 6.02 18.49
N LYS A 263 -18.58 6.07 19.53
CA LYS A 263 -18.46 7.05 20.62
C LYS A 263 -17.14 6.97 21.41
N TRP A 264 -16.45 5.82 21.32
CA TRP A 264 -15.16 5.59 21.97
C TRP A 264 -13.98 6.07 21.12
N LEU A 265 -14.16 6.15 19.80
CA LEU A 265 -13.09 6.48 18.87
C LEU A 265 -12.66 7.95 19.03
N PRO A 266 -11.35 8.24 19.11
CA PRO A 266 -10.88 9.63 19.17
C PRO A 266 -11.23 10.40 17.88
N HIS A 267 -11.42 9.72 16.75
CA HIS A 267 -11.81 10.30 15.46
C HIS A 267 -13.25 10.82 15.41
N SER A 268 -14.11 10.41 16.35
CA SER A 268 -15.50 10.86 16.45
C SER A 268 -15.71 11.94 17.51
N MET A 269 -14.63 12.49 18.06
CA MET A 269 -14.69 13.55 19.07
C MET A 269 -14.67 14.92 18.41
N HIS A 270 -15.61 15.78 18.81
CA HIS A 270 -15.64 17.17 18.37
C HIS A 270 -14.43 17.95 18.96
N PRO A 271 -13.75 18.81 18.17
CA PRO A 271 -12.53 19.50 18.62
C PRO A 271 -12.77 20.56 19.71
N GLN A 272 -13.86 21.35 19.56
CA GLN A 272 -14.10 22.53 20.40
C GLN A 272 -15.21 22.35 21.45
N VAL A 273 -16.25 21.58 21.15
CA VAL A 273 -17.43 21.43 22.00
C VAL A 273 -17.28 20.21 22.92
N THR A 274 -17.54 20.42 24.20
CA THR A 274 -17.51 19.38 25.24
C THR A 274 -18.84 19.34 25.98
N ASP A 275 -19.26 18.14 26.35
CA ASP A 275 -20.37 17.86 27.25
C ASP A 275 -19.87 17.34 28.61
N ALA A 276 -20.79 17.05 29.53
CA ALA A 276 -20.46 16.57 30.88
C ALA A 276 -19.65 15.26 30.90
N ALA A 277 -19.66 14.48 29.82
CA ALA A 277 -18.94 13.22 29.68
C ALA A 277 -17.66 13.34 28.81
N GLY A 278 -17.30 14.53 28.33
CA GLY A 278 -16.12 14.79 27.50
C GLY A 278 -16.45 15.46 26.17
N PRO A 279 -15.56 15.39 25.15
CA PRO A 279 -15.86 15.91 23.82
C PRO A 279 -17.17 15.37 23.25
N VAL A 280 -17.95 16.23 22.62
CA VAL A 280 -19.21 15.83 21.96
C VAL A 280 -18.89 14.80 20.89
N ARG A 281 -19.73 13.76 20.79
CA ARG A 281 -19.55 12.69 19.80
C ARG A 281 -20.24 13.07 18.50
N LEU A 282 -19.58 12.85 17.36
CA LEU A 282 -20.07 13.17 16.03
C LEU A 282 -21.07 12.09 15.54
N MET A 283 -22.16 11.93 16.29
CA MET A 283 -23.22 10.98 16.04
C MET A 283 -24.57 11.69 16.11
N ALA A 284 -25.40 11.54 15.08
CA ALA A 284 -26.69 12.22 14.97
C ALA A 284 -27.75 11.31 14.34
N ASN A 285 -29.03 11.65 14.51
CA ASN A 285 -30.12 10.91 13.86
C ASN A 285 -30.47 11.50 12.47
N THR A 286 -30.04 12.73 12.21
CA THR A 286 -30.31 13.47 10.97
C THR A 286 -29.02 14.05 10.41
N LEU A 287 -28.94 14.14 9.07
CA LEU A 287 -27.75 14.67 8.42
C LEU A 287 -27.57 16.17 8.66
N THR A 288 -28.67 16.92 8.81
CA THR A 288 -28.68 18.36 9.14
C THR A 288 -28.06 18.65 10.51
N GLU A 289 -28.39 17.83 11.52
CA GLU A 289 -27.82 17.94 12.85
C GLU A 289 -26.31 17.66 12.82
N LEU A 290 -25.89 16.65 12.04
CA LEU A 290 -24.48 16.35 11.87
C LEU A 290 -23.74 17.47 11.12
N GLU A 291 -24.35 18.05 10.10
CA GLU A 291 -23.81 19.23 9.40
C GLU A 291 -23.66 20.43 10.32
N ALA A 292 -24.63 20.68 11.20
CA ALA A 292 -24.53 21.76 12.19
C ALA A 292 -23.33 21.54 13.13
N MET A 293 -23.06 20.30 13.53
CA MET A 293 -21.87 19.95 14.32
C MET A 293 -20.56 20.11 13.52
N LEU A 294 -20.58 19.87 12.20
CA LEU A 294 -19.42 19.98 11.33
C LEU A 294 -19.28 21.35 10.64
N ALA A 295 -20.19 22.29 10.92
CA ALA A 295 -20.32 23.53 10.16
C ALA A 295 -19.04 24.37 10.17
N PHE A 296 -18.28 24.35 11.26
CA PHE A 296 -17.02 25.08 11.36
C PHE A 296 -15.94 24.57 10.40
N GLU A 297 -15.95 23.28 10.04
CA GLU A 297 -14.92 22.65 9.21
C GLU A 297 -15.37 22.44 7.75
N VAL A 298 -16.67 22.31 7.49
CA VAL A 298 -17.21 21.87 6.19
C VAL A 298 -17.94 22.96 5.40
N LYS A 299 -18.49 23.99 6.06
CA LYS A 299 -19.42 24.95 5.42
C LYS A 299 -18.81 25.77 4.28
N ASP A 300 -17.53 26.13 4.38
CA ASP A 300 -16.84 26.97 3.40
C ASP A 300 -16.07 26.15 2.33
N ARG A 301 -16.24 24.82 2.33
CA ARG A 301 -15.53 23.95 1.39
C ARG A 301 -16.20 23.98 0.00
N PRO A 302 -15.39 23.91 -1.07
CA PRO A 302 -15.92 23.84 -2.43
C PRO A 302 -16.58 22.49 -2.73
N ARG A 303 -17.20 22.42 -3.91
CA ARG A 303 -17.75 21.17 -4.45
C ARG A 303 -16.66 20.13 -4.66
N PHE A 304 -17.03 18.87 -4.48
CA PHE A 304 -16.14 17.72 -4.59
C PHE A 304 -15.44 17.65 -5.95
N THR A 305 -14.11 17.52 -5.88
CA THR A 305 -13.26 17.14 -7.00
C THR A 305 -12.50 15.87 -6.62
N PRO A 306 -12.35 14.87 -7.51
CA PRO A 306 -11.59 13.67 -7.20
C PRO A 306 -10.13 14.00 -6.86
N GLY A 307 -9.68 13.58 -5.68
CA GLY A 307 -8.34 13.86 -5.19
C GLY A 307 -8.34 14.32 -3.73
N LEU A 308 -7.16 14.67 -3.23
CA LEU A 308 -6.98 15.25 -1.91
C LEU A 308 -6.19 16.55 -2.06
N SER A 309 -6.76 17.68 -1.65
CA SER A 309 -6.00 18.92 -1.48
C SER A 309 -5.63 19.06 0.01
N GLN A 310 -4.44 19.60 0.32
CA GLN A 310 -4.01 19.79 1.72
C GLN A 310 -4.91 20.78 2.49
N ASN A 311 -5.63 21.64 1.78
CA ASN A 311 -6.57 22.60 2.35
C ASN A 311 -7.87 21.94 2.84
N ASP A 312 -8.12 20.67 2.51
CA ASP A 312 -9.38 19.96 2.83
C ASP A 312 -9.28 19.07 4.07
N LEU A 313 -8.24 19.27 4.89
CA LEU A 313 -8.04 18.55 6.14
C LEU A 313 -8.76 19.27 7.30
N PRO A 314 -9.35 18.53 8.26
CA PRO A 314 -9.42 17.07 8.33
C PRO A 314 -10.35 16.47 7.26
N TYR A 315 -10.02 15.26 6.81
CA TYR A 315 -10.86 14.49 5.89
C TYR A 315 -12.02 13.84 6.65
N HIS A 316 -13.26 14.04 6.20
CA HIS A 316 -14.45 13.55 6.89
C HIS A 316 -15.01 12.30 6.22
N VAL A 317 -15.21 11.24 7.00
CA VAL A 317 -15.94 10.04 6.59
C VAL A 317 -17.27 10.01 7.33
N VAL A 318 -18.37 10.14 6.59
CA VAL A 318 -19.73 10.16 7.13
C VAL A 318 -20.43 8.84 6.79
N ILE A 319 -20.82 8.07 7.80
CA ILE A 319 -21.59 6.84 7.61
C ILE A 319 -23.07 7.15 7.75
N VAL A 320 -23.88 6.75 6.78
CA VAL A 320 -25.34 6.92 6.81
C VAL A 320 -26.01 5.54 6.84
N ASP A 321 -26.74 5.25 7.93
CA ASP A 321 -27.48 4.00 8.13
C ASP A 321 -28.93 4.30 8.56
N GLY A 322 -29.78 4.63 7.58
CA GLY A 322 -31.20 4.93 7.81
C GLY A 322 -31.47 6.28 8.50
N GLY A 323 -30.44 7.10 8.70
CA GLY A 323 -30.61 8.48 9.20
C GLY A 323 -31.41 9.34 8.22
N ALA A 324 -32.15 10.32 8.75
CA ALA A 324 -32.97 11.19 7.91
C ALA A 324 -32.10 12.17 7.10
N VAL A 325 -32.30 12.19 5.78
CA VAL A 325 -31.66 13.13 4.87
C VAL A 325 -32.66 14.24 4.53
N THR A 326 -32.42 15.43 5.03
CA THR A 326 -33.24 16.60 4.68
C THR A 326 -32.80 17.17 3.33
N PRO A 327 -33.71 17.73 2.52
CA PRO A 327 -33.36 18.35 1.24
C PRO A 327 -32.32 19.48 1.34
N ASP A 328 -32.28 20.20 2.47
CA ASP A 328 -31.35 21.33 2.70
C ASP A 328 -29.92 20.90 3.08
N SER A 329 -29.68 19.59 3.22
CA SER A 329 -28.38 19.06 3.63
C SER A 329 -27.38 19.14 2.47
N GLN A 330 -26.29 19.89 2.66
CA GLN A 330 -25.24 20.04 1.65
C GLN A 330 -24.50 18.72 1.40
N ILE A 331 -24.16 17.98 2.47
CA ILE A 331 -23.56 16.64 2.44
C ILE A 331 -24.50 15.66 1.72
N GLY A 332 -25.81 15.84 1.90
CA GLY A 332 -26.86 15.02 1.31
C GLY A 332 -27.15 15.32 -0.17
N ALA A 333 -26.92 16.55 -0.62
CA ALA A 333 -27.24 16.99 -1.99
C ALA A 333 -26.05 16.86 -2.95
N ASP A 334 -24.99 17.66 -2.74
CA ASP A 334 -23.80 17.68 -3.59
C ASP A 334 -22.62 17.00 -2.86
N GLY A 335 -21.65 16.49 -3.60
CA GLY A 335 -20.39 16.08 -2.97
C GLY A 335 -19.62 17.31 -2.51
N ILE A 336 -19.03 17.28 -1.31
CA ILE A 336 -18.16 18.32 -0.76
C ILE A 336 -16.71 17.84 -0.78
N GLU A 337 -15.75 18.72 -1.04
CA GLU A 337 -14.32 18.36 -1.01
C GLU A 337 -13.86 17.93 0.38
N GLY A 338 -13.07 16.85 0.44
CA GLY A 338 -12.64 16.26 1.71
C GLY A 338 -13.73 15.56 2.52
N VAL A 339 -14.92 15.32 1.96
CA VAL A 339 -16.01 14.56 2.60
C VAL A 339 -16.38 13.35 1.75
N CYS A 340 -16.38 12.16 2.37
CA CYS A 340 -16.87 10.92 1.76
C CYS A 340 -18.07 10.37 2.55
N VAL A 341 -19.19 10.19 1.86
CA VAL A 341 -20.42 9.65 2.43
C VAL A 341 -20.55 8.17 2.07
N ILE A 342 -20.58 7.30 3.08
CA ILE A 342 -20.86 5.87 2.93
C ILE A 342 -22.33 5.66 3.29
N ASP A 343 -23.19 5.53 2.28
CA ASP A 343 -24.63 5.34 2.46
C ASP A 343 -24.99 3.85 2.35
N ILE A 344 -25.37 3.26 3.48
CA ILE A 344 -25.74 1.85 3.58
C ILE A 344 -27.17 1.61 3.11
N THR A 345 -28.04 2.60 3.25
CA THR A 345 -29.48 2.47 3.02
C THR A 345 -29.95 2.99 1.67
N GLY A 346 -29.13 3.80 0.99
CA GLY A 346 -29.45 4.39 -0.31
C GLY A 346 -30.44 5.56 -0.24
N HIS A 347 -30.58 6.20 0.92
CA HIS A 347 -31.49 7.33 1.11
C HIS A 347 -30.87 8.67 0.66
N VAL A 348 -29.56 8.74 0.45
CA VAL A 348 -28.89 9.99 0.07
C VAL A 348 -28.94 10.16 -1.45
N ALA A 349 -29.27 11.36 -1.94
CA ALA A 349 -29.57 11.64 -3.35
C ALA A 349 -28.42 11.27 -4.32
N HIS A 350 -28.67 10.59 -5.43
CA HIS A 350 -27.56 10.14 -6.28
C HIS A 350 -26.71 11.30 -6.85
N THR A 351 -25.38 11.25 -6.65
CA THR A 351 -24.39 12.08 -7.35
C THR A 351 -24.03 11.51 -8.73
N ALA A 352 -23.21 12.25 -9.48
CA ALA A 352 -22.69 11.82 -10.77
C ALA A 352 -21.95 10.45 -10.67
N ASP A 353 -22.23 9.55 -11.61
CA ASP A 353 -21.75 8.16 -11.59
C ASP A 353 -20.21 8.03 -11.58
N ASN A 354 -19.46 9.07 -11.97
CA ASN A 354 -17.99 9.11 -11.91
C ASN A 354 -17.42 9.37 -10.50
N THR A 355 -18.22 9.98 -9.62
CA THR A 355 -17.82 10.31 -8.22
C THR A 355 -18.48 9.39 -7.19
N MET A 356 -19.31 8.46 -7.65
CA MET A 356 -20.01 7.48 -6.84
C MET A 356 -19.49 6.08 -7.08
N LEU A 357 -19.08 5.40 -6.02
CA LEU A 357 -18.77 3.97 -6.04
C LEU A 357 -19.99 3.15 -5.62
N ARG A 358 -20.58 2.40 -6.54
CA ARG A 358 -21.65 1.44 -6.24
C ARG A 358 -21.08 0.04 -6.06
N LEU A 359 -21.39 -0.59 -4.94
CA LEU A 359 -20.96 -1.95 -4.63
C LEU A 359 -22.19 -2.83 -4.42
N ARG A 360 -22.14 -4.06 -4.92
CA ARG A 360 -23.08 -5.12 -4.56
C ARG A 360 -22.36 -6.09 -3.63
N VAL A 361 -22.84 -6.20 -2.40
CA VAL A 361 -22.21 -6.95 -1.33
C VAL A 361 -23.10 -8.13 -0.93
N ALA A 362 -22.54 -9.32 -0.96
CA ALA A 362 -23.16 -10.55 -0.45
C ALA A 362 -22.10 -11.31 0.36
N PRO A 363 -22.49 -12.24 1.26
CA PRO A 363 -21.56 -12.89 2.19
C PRO A 363 -20.28 -13.45 1.54
N ASP A 364 -20.41 -14.08 0.36
CA ASP A 364 -19.29 -14.71 -0.35
C ASP A 364 -18.76 -13.92 -1.56
N LYS A 365 -19.42 -12.82 -1.93
CA LYS A 365 -19.09 -12.10 -3.17
C LYS A 365 -19.39 -10.62 -3.08
N MET A 366 -18.45 -9.84 -3.58
CA MET A 366 -18.52 -8.40 -3.71
C MET A 366 -18.21 -8.02 -5.16
N ALA A 367 -19.05 -7.17 -5.74
CA ALA A 367 -18.86 -6.68 -7.09
C ALA A 367 -19.06 -5.16 -7.15
N MET A 368 -18.25 -4.48 -7.96
CA MET A 368 -18.46 -3.08 -8.31
C MET A 368 -19.48 -2.98 -9.44
N LEU A 369 -20.47 -2.10 -9.30
CA LEU A 369 -21.46 -1.84 -10.34
C LEU A 369 -21.04 -0.58 -11.11
N ARG A 370 -20.85 -0.73 -12.42
CA ARG A 370 -20.69 0.40 -13.35
C ARG A 370 -21.86 0.45 -14.30
N ARG A 371 -22.36 1.65 -14.60
CA ARG A 371 -23.37 1.82 -15.65
C ARG A 371 -22.69 1.80 -17.02
N ASP A 372 -23.20 0.98 -17.91
CA ASP A 372 -22.85 1.03 -19.33
C ASP A 372 -23.53 2.21 -20.03
N ARG A 373 -23.20 2.46 -21.30
CA ARG A 373 -23.83 3.47 -22.18
C ARG A 373 -25.35 3.34 -22.28
N THR A 374 -25.88 2.16 -21.98
CA THR A 374 -27.32 1.84 -21.96
C THR A 374 -27.99 2.08 -20.59
N GLY A 375 -27.23 2.57 -19.59
CA GLY A 375 -27.71 2.78 -18.23
C GLY A 375 -27.85 1.51 -17.39
N LYS A 376 -27.51 0.34 -17.96
CA LYS A 376 -27.56 -0.96 -17.26
C LYS A 376 -26.34 -1.15 -16.36
N ASP A 377 -26.56 -1.67 -15.16
CA ASP A 377 -25.49 -2.02 -14.23
C ASP A 377 -24.74 -3.28 -14.71
N VAL A 378 -23.44 -3.12 -14.95
CA VAL A 378 -22.50 -4.20 -15.27
C VAL A 378 -21.66 -4.52 -14.03
N PRO A 379 -21.84 -5.69 -13.41
CA PRO A 379 -21.08 -6.08 -12.23
C PRO A 379 -19.67 -6.53 -12.61
N THR A 380 -18.66 -5.93 -11.98
CA THR A 380 -17.27 -6.39 -12.01
C THR A 380 -16.94 -7.05 -10.68
N LEU A 381 -16.63 -8.35 -10.69
CA LEU A 381 -16.30 -9.09 -9.47
C LEU A 381 -15.02 -8.54 -8.84
N LEU A 382 -15.10 -8.13 -7.58
CA LEU A 382 -13.96 -7.66 -6.79
C LEU A 382 -13.38 -8.77 -5.91
N GLY A 383 -14.21 -9.64 -5.34
CA GLY A 383 -13.75 -10.70 -4.43
C GLY A 383 -14.75 -11.01 -3.33
N ARG A 384 -14.26 -11.37 -2.14
CA ARG A 384 -15.03 -11.54 -0.90
C ARG A 384 -14.94 -10.26 -0.07
N PRO A 385 -16.05 -9.75 0.50
CA PRO A 385 -15.99 -8.61 1.40
C PRO A 385 -15.30 -9.01 2.70
N ASP A 386 -14.62 -8.05 3.32
CA ASP A 386 -14.11 -8.24 4.68
C ASP A 386 -15.28 -8.14 5.68
N GLY A 387 -15.23 -8.93 6.75
CA GLY A 387 -16.21 -8.90 7.83
C GLY A 387 -15.58 -8.46 9.13
N PHE A 388 -16.22 -7.53 9.84
CA PHE A 388 -15.84 -7.17 11.20
C PHE A 388 -17.07 -7.15 12.10
N SER A 389 -17.07 -8.00 13.12
CA SER A 389 -18.19 -8.08 14.06
C SER A 389 -18.29 -6.83 14.93
N TYR A 390 -19.48 -6.60 15.49
CA TYR A 390 -19.66 -5.49 16.45
C TYR A 390 -18.74 -5.63 17.66
N VAL A 391 -18.60 -6.84 18.21
CA VAL A 391 -17.73 -7.11 19.37
C VAL A 391 -16.28 -6.77 19.07
N GLN A 392 -15.81 -7.11 17.86
CA GLN A 392 -14.46 -6.73 17.44
C GLN A 392 -14.30 -5.22 17.29
N ALA A 393 -15.30 -4.54 16.70
CA ALA A 393 -15.30 -3.08 16.55
C ALA A 393 -15.30 -2.36 17.90
N ASP A 394 -16.13 -2.79 18.85
CA ASP A 394 -16.18 -2.24 20.20
C ASP A 394 -14.83 -2.38 20.89
N GLY A 395 -14.27 -3.58 20.99
CA GLY A 395 -12.99 -3.74 21.69
C GLY A 395 -11.83 -2.96 21.04
N LEU A 396 -11.78 -2.84 19.70
CA LEU A 396 -10.75 -2.05 19.03
C LEU A 396 -10.94 -0.56 19.36
N ALA A 397 -12.18 -0.09 19.35
CA ALA A 397 -12.51 1.28 19.71
C ALA A 397 -12.13 1.59 21.16
N ARG A 398 -12.30 0.63 22.09
CA ARG A 398 -11.84 0.79 23.49
C ARG A 398 -10.32 0.88 23.61
N GLN A 399 -9.58 0.15 22.79
CA GLN A 399 -8.12 0.24 22.77
C GLN A 399 -7.63 1.57 22.21
N LEU A 400 -8.33 2.13 21.23
CA LEU A 400 -8.02 3.45 20.65
C LEU A 400 -8.48 4.62 21.54
N ALA A 401 -9.53 4.42 22.35
CA ALA A 401 -10.16 5.45 23.18
C ALA A 401 -9.21 6.26 24.08
N PRO A 402 -8.18 5.71 24.74
CA PRO A 402 -7.24 6.50 25.54
C PRO A 402 -6.24 7.27 24.69
N LEU A 403 -6.01 6.89 23.43
CA LEU A 403 -4.95 7.45 22.60
C LEU A 403 -5.34 8.84 22.07
N ARG A 404 -4.42 9.79 22.19
CA ARG A 404 -4.54 11.12 21.60
C ARG A 404 -3.32 11.39 20.74
N ALA A 405 -3.54 11.99 19.58
CA ALA A 405 -2.43 12.50 18.79
C ALA A 405 -1.78 13.62 19.59
N SER A 406 -0.46 13.52 19.79
CA SER A 406 0.30 14.68 20.21
C SER A 406 0.18 15.70 19.10
N ALA A 407 -0.43 16.86 19.38
CA ALA A 407 -0.71 17.89 18.40
C ALA A 407 0.56 18.20 17.58
N ALA A 408 0.61 17.65 16.38
CA ALA A 408 1.48 18.10 15.30
C ALA A 408 0.58 18.92 14.37
N ALA A 409 -0.05 19.95 14.93
CA ALA A 409 -0.80 20.90 14.14
C ALA A 409 0.22 21.80 13.41
N GLY A 410 0.48 21.52 12.13
CA GLY A 410 0.80 22.51 11.10
C GLY A 410 1.99 23.48 11.29
N GLY A 411 2.78 23.36 12.35
CA GLY A 411 4.00 24.14 12.55
C GLY A 411 5.20 23.31 12.11
N THR A 412 6.08 23.94 11.34
CA THR A 412 7.46 23.50 11.12
C THR A 412 8.05 22.86 12.39
N GLU A 413 8.95 21.88 12.22
CA GLU A 413 9.61 21.09 13.29
C GLU A 413 10.14 21.92 14.48
N LEU A 414 10.27 23.23 14.31
CA LEU A 414 10.50 24.24 15.33
C LEU A 414 9.47 24.28 16.47
N ASP A 415 8.16 24.07 16.23
CA ASP A 415 7.16 24.28 17.31
C ASP A 415 7.11 23.14 18.33
N ALA A 416 7.49 21.92 17.92
CA ALA A 416 7.68 20.78 18.83
C ALA A 416 8.98 20.90 19.65
N LEU A 417 10.01 21.55 19.11
CA LEU A 417 11.19 21.98 19.90
C LEU A 417 10.79 23.09 20.89
N SER A 418 9.98 24.07 20.47
CA SER A 418 9.50 25.18 21.30
C SER A 418 8.59 24.74 22.45
N GLN A 419 7.65 23.82 22.23
CA GLN A 419 6.76 23.32 23.29
C GLN A 419 7.45 22.32 24.24
N ALA A 420 8.51 21.63 23.77
CA ALA A 420 9.28 20.71 24.61
C ALA A 420 10.40 21.40 25.40
N MET A 421 10.78 22.63 25.05
CA MET A 421 11.92 23.34 25.63
C MET A 421 11.55 24.66 26.30
N THR A 422 11.08 24.55 27.53
CA THR A 422 11.04 25.69 28.44
C THR A 422 12.46 26.05 28.90
N LEU A 423 12.69 27.33 29.24
CA LEU A 423 13.95 27.76 29.85
C LEU A 423 14.28 26.94 31.11
N THR A 424 13.27 26.52 31.87
CA THR A 424 13.43 25.64 33.03
C THR A 424 14.07 24.30 32.64
N ARG A 425 13.67 23.68 31.52
CA ARG A 425 14.32 22.46 31.03
C ARG A 425 15.75 22.70 30.53
N LEU A 426 15.99 23.81 29.84
CA LEU A 426 17.35 24.20 29.40
C LEU A 426 18.30 24.37 30.59
N LEU A 427 17.81 24.90 31.71
CA LEU A 427 18.56 25.09 32.95
C LEU A 427 18.51 23.89 33.90
N ASN A 428 17.84 22.80 33.51
CA ASN A 428 17.59 21.62 34.33
C ASN A 428 16.91 21.94 35.68
N VAL A 429 16.00 22.91 35.67
CA VAL A 429 15.12 23.29 36.78
C VAL A 429 13.78 22.58 36.57
N GLY A 430 13.35 21.81 37.57
CA GLY A 430 12.08 21.08 37.52
C GLY A 430 10.87 22.01 37.53
N ASP A 431 10.54 22.57 38.70
CA ASP A 431 9.42 23.49 38.90
C ASP A 431 9.94 24.88 39.25
N ALA A 432 9.60 25.88 38.43
CA ALA A 432 10.01 27.27 38.64
C ALA A 432 9.48 27.85 39.95
N ALA A 433 8.29 27.41 40.40
CA ALA A 433 7.68 27.88 41.65
C ALA A 433 8.40 27.36 42.90
N ARG A 434 9.29 26.36 42.75
CA ARG A 434 10.04 25.73 43.84
C ARG A 434 11.55 25.90 43.69
N LEU A 435 11.98 26.90 42.92
CA LEU A 435 13.41 27.17 42.72
C LEU A 435 14.09 27.59 44.03
N ASP A 436 15.05 26.78 44.49
CA ASP A 436 15.90 27.13 45.63
C ASP A 436 17.05 28.04 45.16
N VAL A 437 16.89 29.34 45.40
CA VAL A 437 17.84 30.39 45.01
C VAL A 437 19.21 30.19 45.65
N SER A 438 19.27 29.64 46.88
CA SER A 438 20.54 29.36 47.57
C SER A 438 21.37 28.27 46.89
N GLN A 439 20.70 27.38 46.16
CA GLN A 439 21.34 26.35 45.34
C GLN A 439 21.64 26.84 43.93
N ALA A 440 20.71 27.59 43.34
CA ALA A 440 20.85 28.10 41.98
C ALA A 440 22.01 29.10 41.84
N TRP A 441 22.26 29.92 42.86
CA TRP A 441 23.31 30.95 42.86
C TRP A 441 24.62 30.53 43.52
N ARG A 442 24.85 29.22 43.68
CA ARG A 442 26.14 28.73 44.20
C ARG A 442 27.31 29.21 43.31
N PRO A 443 28.48 29.51 43.88
CA PRO A 443 29.65 29.91 43.11
C PRO A 443 29.95 28.95 41.97
N ARG A 444 29.90 29.45 40.74
CA ARG A 444 30.13 28.66 39.53
C ARG A 444 31.61 28.62 39.17
N ALA A 445 32.03 27.49 38.59
CA ALA A 445 33.37 27.37 38.00
C ALA A 445 33.62 28.48 36.97
N PRO A 446 34.86 28.98 36.81
CA PRO A 446 35.15 30.11 35.91
C PRO A 446 34.59 29.96 34.50
N ARG A 447 34.63 28.74 33.95
CA ARG A 447 34.09 28.40 32.62
C ARG A 447 32.57 28.59 32.48
N ASN A 448 31.83 28.47 33.58
CA ASN A 448 30.36 28.50 33.60
C ASN A 448 29.79 29.83 34.12
N ARG A 449 30.65 30.80 34.46
CA ARG A 449 30.23 32.16 34.79
C ARG A 449 29.79 32.90 33.53
N LEU A 450 28.73 33.70 33.66
CA LEU A 450 28.14 34.51 32.59
C LEU A 450 27.83 33.72 31.31
N ARG A 451 27.51 32.43 31.48
CA ARG A 451 27.22 31.49 30.40
C ARG A 451 25.88 30.82 30.64
N VAL A 452 24.95 30.97 29.72
CA VAL A 452 23.58 30.45 29.84
C VAL A 452 23.07 29.86 28.52
N PRO A 453 22.26 28.79 28.56
CA PRO A 453 21.61 28.26 27.38
C PRO A 453 20.52 29.22 26.87
N ILE A 454 20.48 29.44 25.56
CA ILE A 454 19.49 30.28 24.88
C ILE A 454 18.59 29.49 23.92
N GLY A 455 18.91 28.22 23.66
CA GLY A 455 18.16 27.33 22.77
C GLY A 455 18.85 25.98 22.57
N VAL A 456 18.51 25.26 21.51
CA VAL A 456 19.23 24.06 21.05
C VAL A 456 19.53 24.14 19.55
N ASP A 457 20.50 23.35 19.11
CA ASP A 457 20.80 23.12 17.70
C ASP A 457 19.86 22.07 17.06
N ALA A 458 20.06 21.79 15.77
CA ALA A 458 19.26 20.84 15.00
C ALA A 458 19.37 19.39 15.53
N GLU A 459 20.42 19.08 16.29
CA GLU A 459 20.63 17.79 16.93
C GLU A 459 20.08 17.73 18.37
N GLY A 460 19.48 18.82 18.86
CA GLY A 460 18.91 18.92 20.20
C GLY A 460 19.93 19.19 21.31
N ARG A 461 21.17 19.60 20.97
CA ARG A 461 22.19 19.98 21.96
C ARG A 461 22.02 21.44 22.37
N PRO A 462 22.22 21.79 23.65
CA PRO A 462 22.01 23.17 24.11
C PRO A 462 23.00 24.14 23.46
N VAL A 463 22.47 25.23 22.94
CA VAL A 463 23.24 26.38 22.44
C VAL A 463 23.39 27.37 23.60
N GLU A 464 24.61 27.60 24.03
CA GLU A 464 24.94 28.48 25.16
C GLU A 464 25.56 29.78 24.68
N LEU A 465 25.14 30.89 25.28
CA LEU A 465 25.74 32.20 25.09
C LEU A 465 26.67 32.51 26.26
N ASP A 466 27.94 32.79 25.96
CA ASP A 466 28.98 33.13 26.92
C ASP A 466 29.46 34.57 26.71
N ILE A 467 29.04 35.49 27.59
CA ILE A 467 29.32 36.93 27.46
C ILE A 467 30.61 37.38 28.17
N LYS A 468 31.45 36.42 28.60
CA LYS A 468 32.78 36.75 29.13
C LYS A 468 33.69 37.35 28.04
N GLU A 469 34.74 38.03 28.46
CA GLU A 469 35.81 38.46 27.56
C GLU A 469 36.47 37.26 26.86
N ALA A 470 36.99 37.49 25.66
CA ALA A 470 37.69 36.47 24.87
C ALA A 470 38.89 35.87 25.64
N ALA A 471 39.58 36.69 26.44
CA ALA A 471 40.68 36.25 27.31
C ALA A 471 40.24 35.24 28.41
N GLN A 472 38.95 35.21 28.73
CA GLN A 472 38.33 34.28 29.69
C GLN A 472 37.53 33.16 28.99
N GLY A 473 37.68 33.02 27.67
CA GLY A 473 37.05 31.98 26.86
C GLY A 473 35.61 32.24 26.43
N GLY A 474 35.10 33.47 26.60
CA GLY A 474 33.76 33.87 26.12
C GLY A 474 33.78 34.47 24.72
N PHE A 475 32.60 34.85 24.23
CA PHE A 475 32.40 35.45 22.90
C PHE A 475 32.70 36.95 22.85
N GLY A 476 33.02 37.56 24.00
CA GLY A 476 33.24 39.00 24.15
C GLY A 476 32.09 39.67 24.93
N PRO A 477 32.38 40.80 25.59
CA PRO A 477 31.42 41.50 26.45
C PRO A 477 30.33 42.26 25.67
N HIS A 478 30.49 42.40 24.34
CA HIS A 478 29.58 43.16 23.49
C HIS A 478 29.03 42.25 22.39
N GLY A 479 27.72 42.32 22.14
CA GLY A 479 27.03 41.54 21.12
C GLY A 479 25.94 42.37 20.44
N LEU A 480 25.65 42.02 19.19
CA LEU A 480 24.60 42.66 18.38
C LEU A 480 23.53 41.62 18.03
N CYS A 481 22.28 41.91 18.38
CA CYS A 481 21.12 41.08 18.02
C CYS A 481 20.24 41.85 17.02
N ILE A 482 20.15 41.33 15.79
CA ILE A 482 19.33 41.92 14.72
C ILE A 482 18.21 40.93 14.40
N GLY A 483 16.97 41.42 14.32
CA GLY A 483 15.82 40.63 13.90
C GLY A 483 14.68 41.53 13.45
N ALA A 484 13.97 41.11 12.40
CA ALA A 484 12.74 41.77 11.95
C ALA A 484 11.61 41.61 12.99
N THR A 485 10.58 42.44 12.90
CA THR A 485 9.37 42.29 13.73
C THR A 485 8.78 40.89 13.55
N GLY A 486 8.55 40.18 14.66
CA GLY A 486 8.08 38.80 14.65
C GLY A 486 9.18 37.73 14.63
N ALA A 487 10.47 38.10 14.48
CA ALA A 487 11.58 37.14 14.51
C ALA A 487 11.97 36.66 15.93
N GLY A 488 11.26 37.10 16.98
CA GLY A 488 11.51 36.67 18.36
C GLY A 488 12.63 37.43 19.10
N LYS A 489 13.12 38.57 18.60
CA LYS A 489 14.18 39.37 19.25
C LYS A 489 13.90 39.66 20.73
N SER A 490 12.69 40.15 21.05
CA SER A 490 12.31 40.46 22.44
C SER A 490 12.28 39.22 23.32
N GLU A 491 11.85 38.07 22.79
CA GLU A 491 11.78 36.82 23.53
C GLU A 491 13.17 36.23 23.79
N LEU A 492 14.08 36.35 22.82
CA LEU A 492 15.48 35.99 22.98
C LEU A 492 16.16 36.81 24.08
N LEU A 493 15.94 38.13 24.11
CA LEU A 493 16.50 39.00 25.15
C LEU A 493 15.93 38.67 26.53
N ARG A 494 14.62 38.41 26.64
CA ARG A 494 13.99 37.95 27.89
C ARG A 494 14.57 36.63 28.37
N THR A 495 14.76 35.68 27.45
CA THR A 495 15.35 34.36 27.75
C THR A 495 16.78 34.50 28.27
N LEU A 496 17.59 35.35 27.64
CA LEU A 496 18.96 35.61 28.05
C LEU A 496 19.03 36.22 29.46
N VAL A 497 18.26 37.30 29.70
CA VAL A 497 18.23 37.98 31.00
C VAL A 497 17.73 37.01 32.09
N LEU A 498 16.63 36.30 31.83
CA LEU A 498 16.07 35.37 32.81
C LEU A 498 17.01 34.20 33.11
N GLY A 499 17.70 33.66 32.09
CA GLY A 499 18.70 32.63 32.27
C GLY A 499 19.86 33.08 33.16
N LEU A 500 20.34 34.32 32.97
CA LEU A 500 21.41 34.89 33.78
C LEU A 500 20.96 35.15 35.23
N VAL A 501 19.75 35.70 35.42
CA VAL A 501 19.15 35.91 36.76
C VAL A 501 18.95 34.59 37.50
N MET A 502 18.52 33.53 36.82
CA MET A 502 18.34 32.21 37.43
C MET A 502 19.65 31.54 37.84
N THR A 503 20.80 32.00 37.36
CA THR A 503 22.11 31.35 37.56
C THR A 503 23.14 32.19 38.30
N HIS A 504 22.88 33.49 38.50
CA HIS A 504 23.80 34.43 39.12
C HIS A 504 23.07 35.33 40.13
N SER A 505 23.69 35.59 41.29
CA SER A 505 23.13 36.51 42.27
C SER A 505 23.31 37.98 41.84
N SER A 506 22.48 38.86 42.41
CA SER A 506 22.59 40.31 42.25
C SER A 506 23.88 40.89 42.84
N GLU A 507 24.63 40.14 43.64
CA GLU A 507 25.93 40.57 44.15
C GLU A 507 27.04 40.48 43.09
N VAL A 508 26.86 39.62 42.08
CA VAL A 508 27.89 39.35 41.04
C VAL A 508 27.48 39.79 39.63
N LEU A 509 26.20 40.04 39.39
CA LEU A 509 25.69 40.48 38.09
C LEU A 509 24.51 41.45 38.27
N ASN A 510 24.61 42.62 37.66
CA ASN A 510 23.55 43.63 37.60
C ASN A 510 23.14 43.88 36.15
N PHE A 511 21.87 44.26 35.95
CA PHE A 511 21.31 44.56 34.64
C PHE A 511 20.92 46.04 34.53
N VAL A 512 21.19 46.62 33.36
CA VAL A 512 20.61 47.88 32.92
C VAL A 512 19.85 47.57 31.63
N LEU A 513 18.51 47.61 31.69
CA LEU A 513 17.64 47.30 30.57
C LEU A 513 17.09 48.60 29.99
N VAL A 514 17.33 48.81 28.70
CA VAL A 514 16.88 49.99 27.94
C VAL A 514 16.16 49.47 26.69
N ASP A 515 14.97 49.98 26.42
CA ASP A 515 14.18 49.68 25.22
C ASP A 515 13.97 50.96 24.39
#